data_AF-A0A7C7QAG1-F1
#
_entry.id   AF-A0A7C7QAG1-F1
#
_cell.length_a   1.000
_cell.length_b   1.000
_cell.length_c   1.000
_cell.angle_alpha   90.00
_cell.angle_beta   90.00
_cell.angle_gamma   90.00
#
_symmetry.space_group_name_H-M   'P 1'
#
loop_
_entity.id
_entity.type
_entity.pdbx_description
1 polymer ?
#
loop_
_entity_poly.entity_id
_entity_poly.type
_entity_poly.pdbx_seq_one_letter_code
_entity_poly.pdbx_strand_id
1 'polypeptide(L)'
;MRLTVARERVALDGAMAPLEPPLDLTEWADDLARLHDFALRDAQAAGVDAAYLADLGGRLFRRVFVGEVLAVYRDALAAGPFSLGLSAAGSLAALPWELLYDPQARHYLGAAGPVTLFRRGEGALAPAPTPVTPTRLLLVFAPPGDPPVYAPSEVVAMVREALGPALADGRVVLDYELSGTVSALNDRLNDPTTRPHLVHFFGHGDVREEDGQGALGFADDAGVHHPLGGERLRGLFAGKGVQGVLLTACRSGQVTGAADPLAMAAQAILRAGVPAVVAQQFVARVETTHRFFARLYAALSDGDPLERAAAFGRHALWVETPPGDDNPLGFAVPVCYLAAERGPRLGAAPAETPAPPPEPPGLAKVETVPPTFTGRERDVRRVEAAWR
;
A
#
# COMPACT_ATOMS: atom_id res chain seq x y z
N MET A 1 8.19 -3.92 -18.55
CA MET A 1 9.63 -4.23 -18.52
C MET A 1 10.02 -4.88 -17.19
N ARG A 2 11.01 -5.77 -17.22
CA ARG A 2 11.60 -6.42 -16.03
C ARG A 2 13.06 -5.99 -15.90
N LEU A 3 13.37 -5.31 -14.81
CA LEU A 3 14.74 -4.98 -14.40
C LEU A 3 15.19 -6.00 -13.36
N THR A 4 16.25 -6.75 -13.64
CA THR A 4 16.85 -7.69 -12.69
C THR A 4 18.24 -7.18 -12.32
N VAL A 5 18.48 -6.98 -11.03
CA VAL A 5 19.75 -6.48 -10.49
C VAL A 5 20.38 -7.54 -9.60
N ALA A 6 21.59 -7.96 -9.96
CA ALA A 6 22.43 -8.85 -9.17
C ALA A 6 23.80 -8.18 -8.92
N ARG A 7 24.60 -8.77 -8.03
CA ARG A 7 25.91 -8.23 -7.61
C ARG A 7 26.79 -7.85 -8.81
N GLU A 8 26.91 -8.73 -9.81
CA GLU A 8 27.87 -8.59 -10.90
C GLU A 8 27.24 -8.19 -12.24
N ARG A 9 25.91 -8.11 -12.31
CA ARG A 9 25.20 -7.87 -13.57
C ARG A 9 23.82 -7.25 -13.37
N VAL A 10 23.38 -6.56 -14.41
CA VAL A 10 22.02 -6.03 -14.55
C VAL A 10 21.42 -6.52 -15.86
N ALA A 11 20.11 -6.74 -15.87
CA ALA A 11 19.36 -7.09 -17.07
C ALA A 11 18.05 -6.30 -17.17
N LEU A 12 17.68 -5.85 -18.37
CA LEU A 12 16.41 -5.18 -18.66
C LEU A 12 15.81 -5.73 -19.95
N ASP A 13 14.68 -6.42 -19.85
CA ASP A 13 13.95 -7.02 -21.00
C ASP A 13 14.83 -7.78 -22.00
N GLY A 14 15.83 -8.51 -21.48
CA GLY A 14 16.74 -9.36 -22.27
C GLY A 14 18.11 -8.73 -22.55
N ALA A 15 18.21 -7.40 -22.56
CA ALA A 15 19.51 -6.71 -22.57
C ALA A 15 20.23 -6.96 -21.25
N MET A 16 21.55 -7.16 -21.30
CA MET A 16 22.37 -7.44 -20.12
C MET A 16 23.65 -6.60 -20.15
N ALA A 17 24.09 -6.18 -18.96
CA ALA A 17 25.37 -5.51 -18.80
C ALA A 17 26.08 -5.98 -17.53
N PRO A 18 27.41 -6.17 -17.58
CA PRO A 18 28.21 -6.42 -16.38
C PRO A 18 28.26 -5.16 -15.51
N LEU A 19 28.36 -5.35 -14.20
CA LEU A 19 28.56 -4.28 -13.23
C LEU A 19 30.00 -4.34 -12.73
N GLU A 20 30.79 -3.36 -13.17
CA GLU A 20 32.20 -3.22 -12.80
C GLU A 20 32.44 -1.85 -12.13
N PRO A 21 32.87 -1.81 -10.85
CA PRO A 21 32.96 -2.95 -9.93
C PRO A 21 31.58 -3.59 -9.67
N PRO A 22 31.49 -4.78 -9.05
CA PRO A 22 30.21 -5.35 -8.63
C PRO A 22 29.47 -4.42 -7.65
N LEU A 23 28.14 -4.41 -7.67
CA LEU A 23 27.32 -3.74 -6.65
C LEU A 23 27.56 -4.40 -5.29
N ASP A 24 27.83 -3.61 -4.27
CA ASP A 24 27.97 -4.08 -2.90
C ASP A 24 27.17 -3.17 -1.96
N LEU A 25 26.27 -3.74 -1.15
CA LEU A 25 25.41 -2.96 -0.25
C LEU A 25 26.23 -2.02 0.67
N THR A 26 27.48 -2.40 0.98
CA THR A 26 28.40 -1.58 1.79
C THR A 26 28.73 -0.22 1.15
N GLU A 27 28.64 -0.06 -0.18
CA GLU A 27 28.77 1.23 -0.88
C GLU A 27 27.71 2.25 -0.42
N TRP A 28 26.56 1.76 0.06
CA TRP A 28 25.43 2.59 0.52
C TRP A 28 25.18 2.50 2.03
N ALA A 29 26.11 1.95 2.82
CA ALA A 29 25.88 1.76 4.25
C ALA A 29 25.59 3.08 4.99
N ASP A 30 26.42 4.10 4.77
CA ASP A 30 26.24 5.42 5.37
C ASP A 30 24.99 6.13 4.86
N ASP A 31 24.67 5.94 3.58
CA ASP A 31 23.47 6.49 2.96
C ASP A 31 22.20 5.87 3.59
N LEU A 32 22.16 4.55 3.71
CA LEU A 32 21.04 3.83 4.31
C LEU A 32 20.86 4.18 5.79
N ALA A 33 21.96 4.29 6.55
CA ALA A 33 21.93 4.74 7.94
C ALA A 33 21.33 6.14 8.05
N ARG A 34 21.78 7.07 7.20
CA ARG A 34 21.27 8.45 7.17
C ARG A 34 19.78 8.53 6.80
N LEU A 35 19.32 7.73 5.83
CA LEU A 35 17.90 7.65 5.48
C LEU A 35 17.06 7.09 6.64
N HIS A 36 17.60 6.11 7.38
CA HIS A 36 16.94 5.57 8.56
C HIS A 36 16.83 6.61 9.69
N ASP A 37 17.92 7.33 9.95
CA ASP A 37 17.98 8.38 10.95
C ASP A 37 17.06 9.56 10.62
N PHE A 38 17.02 9.98 9.35
CA PHE A 38 16.10 11.01 8.88
C PHE A 38 14.65 10.62 9.14
N ALA A 39 14.31 9.35 8.95
CA ALA A 39 12.96 8.87 9.18
C ALA A 39 12.58 8.89 10.69
N LEU A 40 13.56 8.93 11.59
CA LEU A 40 13.40 8.92 13.05
C LEU A 40 13.56 10.29 13.72
N ARG A 41 14.17 11.28 13.05
CA ARG A 41 14.54 12.60 13.61
C ARG A 41 14.11 13.74 12.69
N ASP A 42 14.12 14.99 13.17
CA ASP A 42 13.84 16.16 12.33
C ASP A 42 14.86 16.31 11.16
N ALA A 43 14.35 16.69 10.00
CA ALA A 43 15.03 16.70 8.70
C ALA A 43 16.40 17.40 8.70
N GLN A 44 16.50 18.53 9.40
CA GLN A 44 17.71 19.34 9.47
C GLN A 44 18.88 18.65 10.18
N ALA A 45 18.63 17.74 11.12
CA ALA A 45 19.69 17.07 11.87
C ALA A 45 20.37 15.94 11.08
N ALA A 46 19.65 15.31 10.16
CA ALA A 46 20.15 14.19 9.36
C ALA A 46 20.89 14.61 8.09
N GLY A 47 20.78 15.89 7.68
CA GLY A 47 21.41 16.39 6.44
C GLY A 47 20.87 15.74 5.17
N VAL A 48 19.60 15.30 5.19
CA VAL A 48 18.90 14.73 4.04
C VAL A 48 18.01 15.81 3.45
N ASP A 49 18.48 16.40 2.35
CA ASP A 49 17.72 17.36 1.54
C ASP A 49 17.48 16.82 0.12
N ALA A 50 16.77 17.59 -0.70
CA ALA A 50 16.50 17.21 -2.08
C ALA A 50 17.77 17.01 -2.93
N ALA A 51 18.84 17.79 -2.65
CA ALA A 51 20.09 17.67 -3.40
C ALA A 51 20.82 16.38 -3.06
N TYR A 52 20.88 16.03 -1.78
CA TYR A 52 21.41 14.76 -1.29
C TYR A 52 20.65 13.56 -1.88
N LEU A 53 19.32 13.57 -1.84
CA LEU A 53 18.52 12.48 -2.41
C LEU A 53 18.72 12.34 -3.93
N ALA A 54 18.85 13.46 -4.65
CA ALA A 54 19.10 13.43 -6.10
C ALA A 54 20.51 12.90 -6.42
N ASP A 55 21.52 13.24 -5.62
CA ASP A 55 22.87 12.67 -5.76
C ASP A 55 22.87 11.16 -5.50
N LEU A 56 22.33 10.72 -4.36
CA LEU A 56 22.21 9.31 -4.00
C LEU A 56 21.49 8.53 -5.11
N GLY A 57 20.32 9.02 -5.52
CA GLY A 57 19.53 8.44 -6.58
C GLY A 57 20.26 8.38 -7.92
N GLY A 58 21.02 9.43 -8.24
CA GLY A 58 21.81 9.53 -9.46
C GLY A 58 23.03 8.60 -9.45
N ARG A 59 23.69 8.41 -8.29
CA ARG A 59 24.73 7.41 -8.10
C ARG A 59 24.16 6.01 -8.34
N LEU A 60 23.03 5.67 -7.71
CA LEU A 60 22.37 4.39 -7.91
C LEU A 60 21.95 4.15 -9.37
N PHE A 61 21.37 5.17 -10.02
CA PHE A 61 20.98 5.09 -11.44
C PHE A 61 22.18 4.79 -12.34
N ARG A 62 23.29 5.51 -12.17
CA ARG A 62 24.51 5.30 -12.97
C ARG A 62 25.12 3.92 -12.78
N ARG A 63 24.91 3.29 -11.62
CA ARG A 63 25.37 1.93 -11.36
C ARG A 63 24.51 0.87 -12.04
N VAL A 64 23.23 1.13 -12.28
CA VAL A 64 22.28 0.12 -12.81
C VAL A 64 21.99 0.30 -14.29
N PHE A 65 21.84 1.54 -14.78
CA PHE A 65 21.54 1.81 -16.17
C PHE A 65 22.82 2.09 -16.94
N VAL A 66 23.48 1.01 -17.39
CA VAL A 66 24.74 1.04 -18.14
C VAL A 66 24.61 0.26 -19.46
N GLY A 67 25.46 0.60 -20.44
CA GLY A 67 25.54 -0.13 -21.72
C GLY A 67 24.19 -0.30 -22.40
N GLU A 68 23.89 -1.53 -22.85
CA GLU A 68 22.64 -1.87 -23.53
C GLU A 68 21.39 -1.69 -22.63
N VAL A 69 21.52 -1.88 -21.32
CA VAL A 69 20.41 -1.66 -20.36
C VAL A 69 20.00 -0.19 -20.35
N LEU A 70 20.96 0.74 -20.42
CA LEU A 70 20.65 2.17 -20.54
C LEU A 70 19.94 2.48 -21.86
N ALA A 71 20.40 1.89 -22.97
CA ALA A 71 19.79 2.10 -24.29
C ALA A 71 18.32 1.64 -24.29
N VAL A 72 18.04 0.42 -23.82
CA VAL A 72 16.68 -0.13 -23.71
C VAL A 72 15.78 0.74 -22.83
N TYR A 73 16.29 1.24 -21.71
CA TYR A 73 15.55 2.17 -20.86
C TYR A 73 15.23 3.49 -21.58
N ARG A 74 16.18 4.06 -22.32
CA ARG A 74 15.99 5.30 -23.08
C ARG A 74 14.96 5.14 -24.19
N ASP A 75 15.00 4.02 -24.91
CA ASP A 75 14.03 3.69 -25.96
C ASP A 75 12.62 3.54 -25.39
N ALA A 76 12.47 2.84 -24.27
CA ALA A 76 11.19 2.72 -23.58
C ALA A 76 10.66 4.07 -23.10
N LEU A 77 11.53 4.92 -22.54
CA LEU A 77 11.16 6.26 -22.11
C LEU A 77 10.68 7.13 -23.28
N ALA A 78 11.33 7.03 -24.44
CA ALA A 78 10.93 7.74 -25.66
C ALA A 78 9.61 7.22 -26.24
N ALA A 79 9.30 5.93 -26.05
CA ALA A 79 8.07 5.30 -26.52
C ALA A 79 6.82 5.69 -25.70
N GLY A 80 7.00 6.13 -24.44
CA GLY A 80 5.92 6.62 -23.59
C GLY A 80 5.82 5.88 -22.24
N PRO A 81 4.66 5.91 -21.58
CA PRO A 81 4.49 5.27 -20.27
C PRO A 81 4.65 3.76 -20.26
N PHE A 82 5.41 3.25 -19.28
CA PHE A 82 5.66 1.83 -19.11
C PHE A 82 5.76 1.44 -17.64
N SER A 83 5.54 0.15 -17.35
CA SER A 83 5.74 -0.41 -16.01
C SER A 83 7.10 -1.10 -15.91
N LEU A 84 7.81 -0.84 -14.82
CA LEU A 84 9.14 -1.38 -14.53
C LEU A 84 9.07 -2.24 -13.26
N GLY A 85 9.05 -3.55 -13.45
CA GLY A 85 9.11 -4.51 -12.34
C GLY A 85 10.56 -4.82 -11.98
N LEU A 86 11.01 -4.32 -10.83
CA LEU A 86 12.37 -4.46 -10.33
C LEU A 86 12.53 -5.70 -9.46
N SER A 87 13.52 -6.53 -9.75
CA SER A 87 13.93 -7.70 -8.96
C SER A 87 15.38 -7.52 -8.55
N ALA A 88 15.65 -7.25 -7.27
CA ALA A 88 17.00 -7.12 -6.73
C ALA A 88 17.35 -8.37 -5.92
N ALA A 89 18.53 -8.95 -6.17
CA ALA A 89 18.94 -10.19 -5.53
C ALA A 89 19.42 -9.96 -4.08
N GLY A 90 18.90 -10.74 -3.15
CA GLY A 90 19.37 -10.79 -1.76
C GLY A 90 19.39 -9.41 -1.09
N SER A 91 20.52 -9.05 -0.49
CA SER A 91 20.68 -7.81 0.27
C SER A 91 20.52 -6.53 -0.57
N LEU A 92 20.64 -6.59 -1.90
CA LEU A 92 20.41 -5.44 -2.78
C LEU A 92 18.96 -4.96 -2.76
N ALA A 93 18.00 -5.80 -2.34
CA ALA A 93 16.62 -5.38 -2.17
C ALA A 93 16.44 -4.32 -1.05
N ALA A 94 17.43 -4.16 -0.17
CA ALA A 94 17.46 -3.12 0.86
C ALA A 94 17.65 -1.70 0.30
N LEU A 95 18.19 -1.57 -0.92
CA LEU A 95 18.44 -0.26 -1.54
C LEU A 95 17.12 0.50 -1.79
N PRO A 96 17.12 1.84 -1.71
CA PRO A 96 15.93 2.67 -1.92
C PRO A 96 15.69 2.85 -3.43
N TRP A 97 15.22 1.78 -4.09
CA TRP A 97 15.04 1.77 -5.55
C TRP A 97 14.10 2.85 -6.07
N GLU A 98 13.19 3.33 -5.24
CA GLU A 98 12.26 4.42 -5.53
C GLU A 98 12.97 5.78 -5.66
N LEU A 99 14.18 5.91 -5.11
CA LEU A 99 15.07 7.06 -5.29
C LEU A 99 15.89 7.01 -6.58
N LEU A 100 15.78 5.98 -7.43
CA LEU A 100 16.46 5.97 -8.73
C LEU A 100 16.18 7.27 -9.48
N TYR A 101 17.22 8.09 -9.67
CA TYR A 101 17.11 9.43 -10.26
C TYR A 101 17.87 9.46 -11.58
N ASP A 102 17.15 9.80 -12.64
CA ASP A 102 17.72 9.95 -13.97
C ASP A 102 18.27 11.37 -14.14
N PRO A 103 19.61 11.57 -14.15
CA PRO A 103 20.17 12.92 -14.23
C PRO A 103 19.95 13.59 -15.58
N GLN A 104 19.76 12.81 -16.65
CA GLN A 104 19.52 13.35 -17.99
C GLN A 104 18.05 13.77 -18.16
N ALA A 105 17.13 12.92 -17.71
CA ALA A 105 15.69 13.21 -17.78
C ALA A 105 15.16 14.03 -16.58
N ARG A 106 16.01 14.26 -15.58
CA ARG A 106 15.79 15.08 -14.37
C ARG A 106 14.54 14.69 -13.58
N HIS A 107 14.32 13.39 -13.38
CA HIS A 107 13.20 12.88 -12.58
C HIS A 107 13.56 11.60 -11.83
N TYR A 108 12.84 11.36 -10.72
CA TYR A 108 12.88 10.10 -9.98
C TYR A 108 11.96 9.08 -10.64
N LEU A 109 12.46 7.89 -10.95
CA LEU A 109 11.66 6.79 -11.53
C LEU A 109 10.52 6.34 -10.61
N GLY A 110 10.65 6.55 -9.29
CA GLY A 110 9.65 6.18 -8.29
C GLY A 110 8.57 7.23 -8.03
N ALA A 111 8.71 8.46 -8.54
CA ALA A 111 7.82 9.58 -8.20
C ALA A 111 7.42 10.46 -9.39
N ALA A 112 8.21 10.50 -10.46
CA ALA A 112 8.00 11.44 -11.54
C ALA A 112 8.26 10.78 -12.88
N GLY A 113 7.61 11.31 -13.92
CA GLY A 113 7.73 10.79 -15.27
C GLY A 113 6.83 9.58 -15.54
N PRO A 114 7.06 8.88 -16.66
CA PRO A 114 6.09 7.96 -17.22
C PRO A 114 6.28 6.50 -16.73
N VAL A 115 7.06 6.29 -15.67
CA VAL A 115 7.44 4.96 -15.17
C VAL A 115 6.56 4.53 -13.99
N THR A 116 5.90 3.38 -14.11
CA THR A 116 5.27 2.69 -12.98
C THR A 116 6.26 1.70 -12.38
N LEU A 117 7.07 2.15 -11.41
CA LEU A 117 8.04 1.31 -10.71
C LEU A 117 7.36 0.45 -9.63
N PHE A 118 7.63 -0.85 -9.60
CA PHE A 118 7.25 -1.72 -8.48
C PHE A 118 8.32 -2.79 -8.26
N ARG A 119 8.36 -3.36 -7.07
CA ARG A 119 9.29 -4.43 -6.70
C ARG A 119 8.65 -5.79 -6.96
N ARG A 120 9.43 -6.77 -7.41
CA ARG A 120 8.99 -8.15 -7.53
C ARG A 120 9.47 -8.97 -6.35
N GLY A 121 8.57 -9.76 -5.79
CA GLY A 121 8.90 -10.74 -4.77
C GLY A 121 9.79 -11.85 -5.33
N GLU A 122 10.60 -12.46 -4.46
CA GLU A 122 11.40 -13.62 -4.83
C GLU A 122 10.52 -14.88 -4.95
N GLY A 123 10.81 -15.71 -5.94
CA GLY A 123 10.14 -16.99 -6.16
C GLY A 123 9.32 -17.06 -7.45
N ALA A 124 8.51 -18.11 -7.55
CA ALA A 124 7.63 -18.31 -8.69
C ALA A 124 6.49 -17.28 -8.69
N LEU A 125 6.12 -16.81 -9.87
CA LEU A 125 4.99 -15.91 -10.01
C LEU A 125 3.68 -16.61 -9.64
N ALA A 126 2.92 -15.97 -8.76
CA ALA A 126 1.53 -16.30 -8.52
C ALA A 126 0.67 -15.92 -9.74
N PRO A 127 -0.48 -16.59 -9.95
CA PRO A 127 -1.47 -16.15 -10.92
C PRO A 127 -1.89 -14.70 -10.65
N ALA A 128 -2.19 -13.96 -11.73
CA ALA A 128 -2.75 -12.62 -11.58
C ALA A 128 -4.10 -12.70 -10.84
N PRO A 129 -4.34 -11.83 -9.84
CA PRO A 129 -5.61 -11.79 -9.13
C PRO A 129 -6.75 -11.44 -10.09
N THR A 130 -7.85 -12.17 -9.98
CA THR A 130 -9.06 -11.89 -10.75
C THR A 130 -9.85 -10.78 -10.06
N PRO A 131 -10.20 -9.67 -10.73
CA PRO A 131 -11.03 -8.63 -10.13
C PRO A 131 -12.37 -9.19 -9.63
N VAL A 132 -12.80 -8.79 -8.43
CA VAL A 132 -14.05 -9.26 -7.79
C VAL A 132 -14.97 -8.08 -7.51
N THR A 133 -16.27 -8.25 -7.74
CA THR A 133 -17.29 -7.24 -7.44
C THR A 133 -18.39 -7.81 -6.53
N PRO A 134 -18.70 -7.18 -5.39
CA PRO A 134 -17.95 -6.07 -4.79
C PRO A 134 -16.58 -6.54 -4.28
N THR A 135 -15.56 -5.69 -4.45
CA THR A 135 -14.28 -5.87 -3.76
C THR A 135 -14.48 -5.54 -2.28
N ARG A 136 -14.24 -6.51 -1.38
CA ARG A 136 -14.28 -6.29 0.06
C ARG A 136 -12.93 -5.77 0.54
N LEU A 137 -12.93 -4.54 1.06
CA LEU A 137 -11.79 -3.91 1.71
C LEU A 137 -12.03 -3.90 3.22
N LEU A 138 -11.16 -4.58 3.97
CA LEU A 138 -11.14 -4.54 5.43
C LEU A 138 -10.07 -3.57 5.91
N LEU A 139 -10.46 -2.57 6.70
CA LEU A 139 -9.53 -1.72 7.44
C LEU A 139 -9.33 -2.31 8.84
N VAL A 140 -8.08 -2.57 9.21
CA VAL A 140 -7.70 -3.16 10.49
C VAL A 140 -6.94 -2.12 11.28
N PHE A 141 -7.51 -1.69 12.40
CA PHE A 141 -6.94 -0.65 13.26
C PHE A 141 -6.33 -1.29 14.50
N ALA A 142 -5.00 -1.21 14.58
CA ALA A 142 -4.21 -1.51 15.77
C ALA A 142 -3.35 -0.28 16.12
N PRO A 143 -3.97 0.88 16.42
CA PRO A 143 -3.23 2.09 16.76
C PRO A 143 -2.49 1.88 18.07
N PRO A 144 -1.24 2.32 18.16
CA PRO A 144 -0.43 2.21 19.36
C PRO A 144 -0.73 3.32 20.36
N GLY A 145 -0.60 3.00 21.64
CA GLY A 145 -0.67 3.97 22.73
C GLY A 145 -2.08 4.45 23.06
N ASP A 146 -2.19 5.13 24.20
CA ASP A 146 -3.41 5.80 24.68
C ASP A 146 -3.04 7.22 25.15
N PRO A 147 -3.44 8.30 24.44
CA PRO A 147 -4.30 8.31 23.26
C PRO A 147 -3.58 7.83 21.98
N PRO A 148 -4.34 7.36 20.96
CA PRO A 148 -3.76 6.87 19.71
C PRO A 148 -3.12 7.99 18.90
N VAL A 149 -2.03 7.66 18.20
CA VAL A 149 -1.26 8.60 17.35
C VAL A 149 -2.08 9.14 16.16
N TYR A 150 -3.16 8.46 15.79
CA TYR A 150 -4.12 8.89 14.77
C TYR A 150 -5.52 8.43 15.14
N ALA A 151 -6.55 9.19 14.72
CA ALA A 151 -7.93 8.82 14.96
C ALA A 151 -8.45 7.87 13.85
N PRO A 152 -8.94 6.65 14.18
CA PRO A 152 -9.52 5.76 13.17
C PRO A 152 -10.63 6.41 12.35
N SER A 153 -11.43 7.32 12.94
CA SER A 153 -12.48 8.05 12.24
C SER A 153 -11.97 8.93 11.10
N GLU A 154 -10.83 9.59 11.28
CA GLU A 154 -10.22 10.45 10.23
C GLU A 154 -9.72 9.60 9.06
N VAL A 155 -9.09 8.45 9.36
CA VAL A 155 -8.67 7.49 8.34
C VAL A 155 -9.87 6.95 7.57
N VAL A 156 -10.94 6.55 8.27
CA VAL A 156 -12.16 6.05 7.62
C VAL A 156 -12.78 7.11 6.71
N ALA A 157 -12.82 8.38 7.15
CA ALA A 157 -13.33 9.48 6.34
C ALA A 157 -12.51 9.66 5.06
N MET A 158 -11.17 9.69 5.17
CA MET A 158 -10.25 9.80 4.03
C MET A 158 -10.45 8.64 3.03
N VAL A 159 -10.54 7.40 3.51
CA VAL A 159 -10.73 6.22 2.65
C VAL A 159 -12.08 6.27 1.95
N ARG A 160 -13.15 6.66 2.66
CA ARG A 160 -14.49 6.78 2.07
C ARG A 160 -14.57 7.87 1.02
N GLU A 161 -13.92 9.00 1.24
CA GLU A 161 -13.85 10.09 0.27
C GLU A 161 -13.14 9.63 -1.00
N ALA A 162 -11.94 9.05 -0.86
CA ALA A 162 -11.15 8.58 -2.00
C ALA A 162 -11.83 7.45 -2.79
N LEU A 163 -12.60 6.59 -2.13
CA LEU A 163 -13.37 5.51 -2.76
C LEU A 163 -14.80 5.91 -3.12
N GLY A 164 -15.18 7.18 -2.98
CA GLY A 164 -16.56 7.66 -3.14
C GLY A 164 -17.29 7.12 -4.38
N PRO A 165 -16.70 7.25 -5.60
CA PRO A 165 -17.29 6.67 -6.81
C PRO A 165 -17.47 5.14 -6.73
N ALA A 166 -16.43 4.40 -6.33
CA ALA A 166 -16.48 2.94 -6.23
C ALA A 166 -17.47 2.43 -5.16
N LEU A 167 -17.65 3.18 -4.07
CA LEU A 167 -18.66 2.89 -3.04
C LEU A 167 -20.07 3.14 -3.56
N ALA A 168 -20.29 4.27 -4.24
CA ALA A 168 -21.58 4.61 -4.85
C ALA A 168 -22.00 3.60 -5.92
N ASP A 169 -21.04 3.11 -6.72
CA ASP A 169 -21.27 2.11 -7.77
C ASP A 169 -21.42 0.66 -7.23
N GLY A 170 -21.28 0.44 -5.92
CA GLY A 170 -21.24 -0.90 -5.34
C GLY A 170 -20.05 -1.76 -5.79
N ARG A 171 -18.99 -1.15 -6.33
CA ARG A 171 -17.73 -1.83 -6.70
C ARG A 171 -16.91 -2.22 -5.50
N VAL A 172 -17.06 -1.50 -4.39
CA VAL A 172 -16.37 -1.75 -3.12
C VAL A 172 -17.36 -1.83 -1.98
N VAL A 173 -17.09 -2.74 -1.05
CA VAL A 173 -17.67 -2.74 0.30
C VAL A 173 -16.55 -2.55 1.29
N LEU A 174 -16.77 -1.67 2.27
CA LEU A 174 -15.79 -1.29 3.28
C LEU A 174 -16.22 -1.83 4.65
N ASP A 175 -15.36 -2.66 5.22
CA ASP A 175 -15.51 -3.22 6.58
C ASP A 175 -14.39 -2.71 7.50
N TYR A 176 -14.60 -2.81 8.81
CA TYR A 176 -13.65 -2.34 9.82
C TYR A 176 -13.44 -3.39 10.91
N GLU A 177 -12.21 -3.47 11.39
CA GLU A 177 -11.83 -4.21 12.59
C GLU A 177 -11.13 -3.23 13.55
N LEU A 178 -11.75 -2.96 14.70
CA LEU A 178 -11.32 -1.92 15.65
C LEU A 178 -10.65 -2.49 16.91
N SER A 179 -10.71 -3.81 17.13
CA SER A 179 -10.10 -4.41 18.33
C SER A 179 -8.57 -4.40 18.28
N GLY A 180 -7.98 -4.32 17.08
CA GLY A 180 -6.53 -4.39 16.89
C GLY A 180 -5.93 -5.75 17.22
N THR A 181 -6.74 -6.79 17.45
CA THR A 181 -6.27 -8.11 17.88
C THR A 181 -6.00 -9.05 16.70
N VAL A 182 -5.05 -9.97 16.88
CA VAL A 182 -4.77 -11.02 15.89
C VAL A 182 -5.97 -11.96 15.73
N SER A 183 -6.67 -12.26 16.82
CA SER A 183 -7.84 -13.16 16.80
C SER A 183 -8.95 -12.61 15.94
N ALA A 184 -9.33 -11.35 16.13
CA ALA A 184 -10.39 -10.74 15.35
C ALA A 184 -10.03 -10.66 13.86
N LEU A 185 -8.78 -10.27 13.52
CA LEU A 185 -8.33 -10.32 12.12
C LEU A 185 -8.41 -11.74 11.54
N ASN A 186 -7.99 -12.76 12.29
CA ASN A 186 -8.10 -14.14 11.85
C ASN A 186 -9.56 -14.55 11.63
N ASP A 187 -10.48 -14.16 12.50
CA ASP A 187 -11.92 -14.45 12.34
C ASP A 187 -12.47 -13.80 11.06
N ARG A 188 -12.15 -12.52 10.81
CA ARG A 188 -12.53 -11.81 9.57
C ARG A 188 -11.96 -12.46 8.31
N LEU A 189 -10.74 -12.98 8.37
CA LEU A 189 -10.10 -13.68 7.24
C LEU A 189 -10.73 -15.05 6.95
N ASN A 190 -11.30 -15.71 7.97
CA ASN A 190 -11.90 -17.03 7.82
C ASN A 190 -13.40 -17.00 7.52
N ASP A 191 -14.11 -15.92 7.86
CA ASP A 191 -15.54 -15.77 7.58
C ASP A 191 -15.83 -15.84 6.07
N PRO A 192 -16.49 -16.89 5.56
CA PRO A 192 -16.75 -17.05 4.13
C PRO A 192 -17.75 -16.02 3.58
N THR A 193 -18.53 -15.35 4.43
CA THR A 193 -19.56 -14.39 4.03
C THR A 193 -19.01 -12.97 3.89
N THR A 194 -18.01 -12.61 4.69
CA THR A 194 -17.39 -11.27 4.70
C THR A 194 -15.89 -11.28 4.46
N ARG A 195 -15.34 -12.38 3.96
CA ARG A 195 -13.91 -12.52 3.68
C ARG A 195 -13.38 -11.33 2.85
N PRO A 196 -12.32 -10.64 3.31
CA PRO A 196 -11.77 -9.52 2.56
C PRO A 196 -10.95 -9.98 1.36
N HIS A 197 -11.03 -9.22 0.26
CA HIS A 197 -10.11 -9.35 -0.88
C HIS A 197 -8.89 -8.44 -0.70
N LEU A 198 -9.08 -7.29 -0.06
CA LEU A 198 -8.02 -6.36 0.30
C LEU A 198 -8.05 -6.13 1.83
N VAL A 199 -6.87 -6.13 2.45
CA VAL A 199 -6.72 -5.79 3.87
C VAL A 199 -5.80 -4.58 3.98
N HIS A 200 -6.23 -3.53 4.66
CA HIS A 200 -5.36 -2.41 5.03
C HIS A 200 -5.16 -2.39 6.54
N PHE A 201 -3.95 -2.69 6.97
CA PHE A 201 -3.53 -2.64 8.37
C PHE A 201 -2.96 -1.25 8.72
N PHE A 202 -3.45 -0.68 9.81
CA PHE A 202 -2.95 0.56 10.42
C PHE A 202 -2.42 0.25 11.82
N GLY A 203 -1.11 0.42 12.02
CA GLY A 203 -0.49 0.13 13.31
C GLY A 203 1.02 0.33 13.29
N HIS A 204 1.71 -0.16 14.31
CA HIS A 204 3.18 -0.14 14.31
C HIS A 204 3.76 -1.31 13.54
N GLY A 205 4.85 -1.01 12.82
CA GLY A 205 5.80 -2.01 12.37
C GLY A 205 7.08 -1.84 13.17
N ASP A 206 7.71 -2.95 13.52
CA ASP A 206 8.97 -2.96 14.23
C ASP A 206 9.97 -3.85 13.51
N VAL A 207 11.26 -3.61 13.73
CA VAL A 207 12.37 -4.44 13.28
C VAL A 207 13.28 -4.66 14.47
N ARG A 208 13.39 -5.91 14.89
CA ARG A 208 14.28 -6.34 15.97
C ARG A 208 15.73 -6.15 15.51
N GLU A 209 16.50 -5.36 16.25
CA GLU A 209 17.91 -5.08 15.91
C GLU A 209 18.80 -6.34 16.02
N GLU A 210 18.46 -7.26 16.92
CA GLU A 210 19.24 -8.48 17.22
C GLU A 210 19.40 -9.42 16.02
N ASP A 211 18.31 -9.61 15.26
CA ASP A 211 18.20 -10.61 14.21
C ASP A 211 17.64 -10.05 12.89
N GLY A 212 17.34 -8.76 12.85
CA GLY A 212 16.78 -8.07 11.68
C GLY A 212 15.35 -8.50 11.33
N GLN A 213 14.63 -9.11 12.28
CA GLN A 213 13.28 -9.63 12.05
C GLN A 213 12.22 -8.55 12.29
N GLY A 214 11.43 -8.29 11.25
CA GLY A 214 10.28 -7.42 11.24
C GLY A 214 9.02 -8.05 11.84
N ALA A 215 8.19 -7.23 12.46
CA ALA A 215 6.91 -7.61 13.02
C ALA A 215 5.86 -6.51 12.84
N LEU A 216 4.58 -6.89 12.92
CA LEU A 216 3.46 -5.96 13.06
C LEU A 216 2.92 -6.03 14.48
N GLY A 217 2.64 -4.87 15.09
CA GLY A 217 2.13 -4.80 16.46
C GLY A 217 0.61 -4.98 16.52
N PHE A 218 0.13 -5.94 17.32
CA PHE A 218 -1.29 -6.18 17.56
C PHE A 218 -1.61 -6.06 19.05
N ALA A 219 -2.78 -5.52 19.38
CA ALA A 219 -3.25 -5.47 20.76
C ALA A 219 -3.66 -6.87 21.26
N ASP A 220 -3.48 -7.11 22.55
CA ASP A 220 -4.21 -8.14 23.29
C ASP A 220 -5.52 -7.57 23.87
N ASP A 221 -6.28 -8.41 24.59
CA ASP A 221 -7.55 -8.02 25.20
C ASP A 221 -7.41 -6.92 26.28
N ALA A 222 -6.19 -6.68 26.78
CA ALA A 222 -5.88 -5.61 27.71
C ALA A 222 -5.38 -4.33 27.01
N GLY A 223 -5.33 -4.32 25.67
CA GLY A 223 -4.82 -3.19 24.88
C GLY A 223 -3.29 -3.12 24.79
N VAL A 224 -2.57 -4.13 25.27
CA VAL A 224 -1.11 -4.17 25.21
C VAL A 224 -0.68 -4.69 23.84
N HIS A 225 0.25 -3.99 23.18
CA HIS A 225 0.73 -4.37 21.86
C HIS A 225 1.82 -5.44 21.93
N HIS A 226 1.65 -6.49 21.13
CA HIS A 226 2.59 -7.58 20.96
C HIS A 226 3.04 -7.70 19.50
N PRO A 227 4.33 -7.98 19.24
CA PRO A 227 4.82 -8.19 17.88
C PRO A 227 4.32 -9.53 17.32
N LEU A 228 3.80 -9.49 16.09
CA LEU A 228 3.50 -10.65 15.26
C LEU A 228 4.56 -10.76 14.16
N GLY A 229 5.52 -11.68 14.33
CA GLY A 229 6.61 -11.90 13.38
C GLY A 229 6.22 -12.64 12.10
N GLY A 230 7.17 -12.71 11.16
CA GLY A 230 6.97 -13.22 9.79
C GLY A 230 6.30 -14.59 9.68
N GLU A 231 6.74 -15.60 10.44
CA GLU A 231 6.15 -16.94 10.34
C GLU A 231 4.67 -16.97 10.74
N ARG A 232 4.29 -16.21 11.77
CA ARG A 232 2.88 -16.10 12.19
C ARG A 232 2.07 -15.27 11.20
N LEU A 233 2.64 -14.21 10.62
CA LEU A 233 2.01 -13.44 9.54
C LEU A 233 1.76 -14.31 8.30
N ARG A 234 2.73 -15.14 7.92
CA ARG A 234 2.60 -16.09 6.82
C ARG A 234 1.45 -17.06 7.07
N GLY A 235 1.38 -17.65 8.27
CA GLY A 235 0.29 -18.53 8.68
C GLY A 235 -1.09 -17.85 8.69
N LEU A 236 -1.15 -16.59 9.12
CA LEU A 236 -2.39 -15.80 9.17
C LEU A 236 -3.00 -15.58 7.78
N PHE A 237 -2.17 -15.24 6.78
CA PHE A 237 -2.65 -14.93 5.42
C PHE A 237 -2.69 -16.13 4.46
N ALA A 238 -2.04 -17.25 4.80
CA ALA A 238 -1.97 -18.43 3.94
C ALA A 238 -3.36 -18.99 3.60
N GLY A 239 -3.61 -19.20 2.31
CA GLY A 239 -4.85 -19.82 1.81
C GLY A 239 -6.13 -19.01 2.04
N LYS A 240 -6.03 -17.73 2.41
CA LYS A 240 -7.19 -16.88 2.71
C LYS A 240 -7.83 -16.24 1.48
N GLY A 241 -7.24 -16.35 0.29
CA GLY A 241 -7.78 -15.71 -0.92
C GLY A 241 -7.68 -14.18 -0.93
N VAL A 242 -6.91 -13.60 -0.01
CA VAL A 242 -6.58 -12.17 0.00
C VAL A 242 -5.71 -11.86 -1.21
N GLN A 243 -6.12 -10.86 -1.99
CA GLN A 243 -5.46 -10.46 -3.24
C GLN A 243 -4.43 -9.35 -3.02
N GLY A 244 -4.59 -8.56 -1.96
CA GLY A 244 -3.67 -7.47 -1.63
C GLY A 244 -3.70 -7.12 -0.15
N VAL A 245 -2.53 -6.77 0.38
CA VAL A 245 -2.39 -6.22 1.74
C VAL A 245 -1.69 -4.87 1.68
N LEU A 246 -2.25 -3.87 2.35
CA LEU A 246 -1.67 -2.55 2.50
C LEU A 246 -1.25 -2.36 3.96
N LEU A 247 -0.01 -1.95 4.19
CA LEU A 247 0.58 -1.80 5.52
C LEU A 247 0.92 -0.33 5.76
N THR A 248 0.09 0.34 6.55
CA THR A 248 0.44 1.58 7.26
C THR A 248 1.15 1.18 8.54
N ALA A 249 2.40 0.74 8.40
CA ALA A 249 3.27 0.29 9.48
C ALA A 249 4.72 0.58 9.10
N CYS A 250 5.44 1.32 9.96
CA CYS A 250 6.83 1.71 9.71
C CYS A 250 7.73 0.51 9.43
N ARG A 251 8.65 0.63 8.46
CA ARG A 251 9.64 -0.41 8.12
C ARG A 251 9.05 -1.75 7.66
N SER A 252 7.74 -1.88 7.50
CA SER A 252 7.06 -3.13 7.10
C SER A 252 7.49 -3.67 5.73
N GLY A 253 8.03 -2.80 4.87
CA GLY A 253 8.54 -3.11 3.53
C GLY A 253 10.07 -3.08 3.42
N GLN A 254 10.78 -2.85 4.53
CA GLN A 254 12.24 -2.92 4.58
C GLN A 254 12.70 -4.34 4.21
N VAL A 255 13.89 -4.45 3.63
CA VAL A 255 14.62 -5.71 3.54
C VAL A 255 15.87 -5.53 4.38
N THR A 256 16.03 -6.36 5.40
CA THR A 256 17.29 -6.47 6.14
C THR A 256 18.15 -7.47 5.40
N GLY A 257 19.48 -7.32 5.41
CA GLY A 257 20.41 -8.27 4.78
C GLY A 257 20.40 -9.68 5.40
N ALA A 258 19.40 -9.99 6.23
CA ALA A 258 19.17 -11.29 6.82
C ALA A 258 18.89 -12.33 5.72
N ALA A 259 19.42 -13.54 5.90
CA ALA A 259 19.24 -14.64 4.95
C ALA A 259 17.80 -15.19 4.91
N ASP A 260 16.96 -14.80 5.88
CA ASP A 260 15.62 -15.35 6.05
C ASP A 260 14.60 -14.65 5.12
N PRO A 261 13.97 -15.38 4.18
CA PRO A 261 12.96 -14.82 3.29
C PRO A 261 11.65 -14.41 4.01
N LEU A 262 11.49 -14.77 5.29
CA LEU A 262 10.37 -14.35 6.14
C LEU A 262 10.77 -13.24 7.12
N ALA A 263 11.99 -12.71 7.02
CA ALA A 263 12.51 -11.74 7.97
C ALA A 263 11.59 -10.53 8.13
N MET A 264 10.90 -10.10 7.07
CA MET A 264 10.18 -8.84 7.06
C MET A 264 8.70 -9.03 6.68
N ALA A 265 7.83 -8.17 7.22
CA ALA A 265 6.38 -8.38 7.19
C ALA A 265 5.80 -8.51 5.77
N ALA A 266 6.19 -7.62 4.85
CA ALA A 266 5.72 -7.67 3.47
C ALA A 266 6.14 -8.97 2.76
N GLN A 267 7.37 -9.42 2.98
CA GLN A 267 7.96 -10.62 2.39
C GLN A 267 7.28 -11.86 2.93
N ALA A 268 7.03 -11.94 4.24
CA ALA A 268 6.27 -13.01 4.86
C ALA A 268 4.85 -13.14 4.29
N ILE A 269 4.17 -12.01 4.04
CA ILE A 269 2.82 -11.97 3.46
C ILE A 269 2.83 -12.39 1.98
N LEU A 270 3.80 -11.93 1.18
CA LEU A 270 3.97 -12.41 -0.20
C LEU A 270 4.21 -13.92 -0.24
N ARG A 271 5.03 -14.45 0.69
CA ARG A 271 5.32 -15.88 0.82
C ARG A 271 4.14 -16.69 1.35
N ALA A 272 3.11 -16.05 1.90
CA ALA A 272 1.81 -16.66 2.19
C ALA A 272 0.97 -16.91 0.92
N GLY A 273 1.40 -16.39 -0.23
CA GLY A 273 0.69 -16.47 -1.51
C GLY A 273 -0.18 -15.25 -1.80
N VAL A 274 -0.07 -14.16 -1.02
CA VAL A 274 -0.75 -12.90 -1.33
C VAL A 274 -0.10 -12.26 -2.57
N PRO A 275 -0.85 -11.97 -3.65
CA PRO A 275 -0.30 -11.46 -4.91
C PRO A 275 0.40 -10.11 -4.82
N ALA A 276 -0.02 -9.23 -3.91
CA ALA A 276 0.51 -7.87 -3.82
C ALA A 276 0.54 -7.33 -2.40
N VAL A 277 1.60 -6.61 -2.06
CA VAL A 277 1.74 -5.91 -0.77
C VAL A 277 2.21 -4.48 -0.99
N VAL A 278 1.52 -3.50 -0.41
CA VAL A 278 2.00 -2.12 -0.28
C VAL A 278 2.49 -1.94 1.15
N ALA A 279 3.70 -1.44 1.34
CA ALA A 279 4.35 -1.34 2.65
C ALA A 279 5.23 -0.09 2.75
N GLN A 280 5.84 0.15 3.91
CA GLN A 280 6.73 1.30 4.14
C GLN A 280 8.17 0.82 4.31
N GLN A 281 9.11 1.32 3.49
CA GLN A 281 10.53 0.97 3.61
C GLN A 281 11.18 1.63 4.82
N PHE A 282 10.80 2.87 5.12
CA PHE A 282 11.32 3.68 6.22
C PHE A 282 10.18 4.05 7.17
N VAL A 283 10.48 4.84 8.21
CA VAL A 283 9.46 5.50 9.03
C VAL A 283 8.81 6.60 8.19
N ALA A 284 7.48 6.70 8.28
CA ALA A 284 6.69 7.69 7.54
C ALA A 284 5.96 8.60 8.52
N ARG A 285 5.86 9.90 8.20
CA ARG A 285 4.95 10.82 8.90
C ARG A 285 3.50 10.42 8.61
N VAL A 286 2.62 10.61 9.60
CA VAL A 286 1.21 10.23 9.50
C VAL A 286 0.54 10.97 8.34
N GLU A 287 0.80 12.27 8.22
CA GLU A 287 0.23 13.14 7.19
C GLU A 287 0.70 12.73 5.79
N THR A 288 1.99 12.43 5.63
CA THR A 288 2.54 11.90 4.37
C THR A 288 1.86 10.58 4.00
N THR A 289 1.66 9.70 4.97
CA THR A 289 1.02 8.40 4.76
C THR A 289 -0.46 8.55 4.37
N HIS A 290 -1.20 9.44 5.03
CA HIS A 290 -2.59 9.74 4.68
C HIS A 290 -2.73 10.27 3.26
N ARG A 291 -1.89 11.23 2.85
CA ARG A 291 -1.90 11.77 1.47
C ARG A 291 -1.61 10.68 0.44
N PHE A 292 -0.62 9.82 0.71
CA PHE A 292 -0.31 8.68 -0.16
C PHE A 292 -1.52 7.76 -0.36
N PHE A 293 -2.14 7.31 0.74
CA PHE A 293 -3.25 6.37 0.65
C PHE A 293 -4.51 7.00 0.06
N ALA A 294 -4.80 8.28 0.31
CA ALA A 294 -5.91 8.97 -0.34
C ALA A 294 -5.78 8.92 -1.87
N ARG A 295 -4.58 9.19 -2.38
CA ARG A 295 -4.30 9.19 -3.83
C ARG A 295 -4.24 7.77 -4.41
N LEU A 296 -3.71 6.81 -3.65
CA LEU A 296 -3.76 5.39 -4.02
C LEU A 296 -5.20 4.90 -4.15
N TYR A 297 -6.07 5.20 -3.17
CA TYR A 297 -7.46 4.77 -3.19
C TYR A 297 -8.27 5.43 -4.30
N ALA A 298 -8.01 6.71 -4.60
CA ALA A 298 -8.60 7.37 -5.76
C ALA A 298 -8.22 6.66 -7.08
N ALA A 299 -6.94 6.35 -7.28
CA ALA A 299 -6.50 5.61 -8.46
C ALA A 299 -7.10 4.20 -8.55
N LEU A 300 -7.21 3.48 -7.43
CA LEU A 300 -7.93 2.19 -7.39
C LEU A 300 -9.41 2.37 -7.77
N SER A 301 -10.07 3.41 -7.26
CA SER A 301 -11.45 3.77 -7.60
C SER A 301 -11.61 4.01 -9.10
N ASP A 302 -10.60 4.59 -9.75
CA ASP A 302 -10.55 4.84 -11.20
C ASP A 302 -10.22 3.58 -12.04
N GLY A 303 -9.98 2.43 -11.39
CA GLY A 303 -9.77 1.14 -12.04
C GLY A 303 -8.31 0.79 -12.33
N ASP A 304 -7.36 1.59 -11.81
CA ASP A 304 -5.94 1.25 -11.90
C ASP A 304 -5.60 0.03 -11.05
N PRO A 305 -4.62 -0.79 -11.47
CA PRO A 305 -4.10 -1.88 -10.66
C PRO A 305 -3.25 -1.33 -9.51
N LEU A 306 -3.12 -2.11 -8.43
CA LEU A 306 -2.50 -1.67 -7.19
C LEU A 306 -1.09 -1.07 -7.36
N GLU A 307 -0.25 -1.64 -8.24
CA GLU A 307 1.10 -1.12 -8.50
C GLU A 307 1.11 0.26 -9.15
N ARG A 308 0.12 0.53 -10.02
CA ARG A 308 -0.05 1.82 -10.67
C ARG A 308 -0.66 2.83 -9.70
N ALA A 309 -1.62 2.40 -8.88
CA ALA A 309 -2.17 3.22 -7.82
C ALA A 309 -1.09 3.63 -6.78
N ALA A 310 -0.18 2.72 -6.43
CA ALA A 310 0.96 3.02 -5.57
C ALA A 310 1.97 3.97 -6.24
N ALA A 311 2.26 3.81 -7.53
CA ALA A 311 3.07 4.79 -8.26
C ALA A 311 2.41 6.17 -8.33
N PHE A 312 1.10 6.23 -8.55
CA PHE A 312 0.32 7.47 -8.55
C PHE A 312 0.34 8.16 -7.17
N GLY A 313 0.19 7.39 -6.08
CA GLY A 313 0.31 7.93 -4.72
C GLY A 313 1.67 8.57 -4.46
N ARG A 314 2.77 7.94 -4.89
CA ARG A 314 4.12 8.53 -4.78
C ARG A 314 4.28 9.77 -5.65
N HIS A 315 3.73 9.76 -6.86
CA HIS A 315 3.73 10.93 -7.73
C HIS A 315 3.00 12.11 -7.10
N ALA A 316 1.84 11.88 -6.49
CA ALA A 316 1.12 12.92 -5.77
C ALA A 316 1.94 13.46 -4.59
N LEU A 317 2.62 12.61 -3.82
CA LEU A 317 3.54 13.07 -2.77
C LEU A 317 4.69 13.92 -3.29
N TRP A 318 5.11 13.74 -4.54
CA TRP A 318 6.17 14.53 -5.15
C TRP A 318 5.66 15.89 -5.66
N VAL A 319 4.51 15.93 -6.32
CA VAL A 319 3.99 17.15 -6.98
C VAL A 319 3.07 18.00 -6.10
N GLU A 320 2.47 17.42 -5.06
CA GLU A 320 1.51 18.10 -4.17
C GLU A 320 2.12 18.42 -2.79
N THR A 321 3.45 18.46 -2.68
CA THR A 321 4.16 18.79 -1.44
C THR A 321 3.70 20.15 -0.90
N PRO A 322 3.07 20.20 0.29
CA PRO A 322 2.59 21.46 0.85
C PRO A 322 3.74 22.44 1.14
N PRO A 323 3.51 23.76 1.05
CA PRO A 323 4.49 24.75 1.49
C PRO A 323 4.90 24.49 2.95
N GLY A 324 6.21 24.41 3.20
CA GLY A 324 6.76 24.15 4.53
C GLY A 324 6.86 22.67 4.91
N ASP A 325 6.45 21.73 4.05
CA ASP A 325 6.75 20.31 4.24
C ASP A 325 8.23 20.05 3.89
N ASP A 326 9.01 19.74 4.92
CA ASP A 326 10.45 19.47 4.85
C ASP A 326 10.77 17.98 4.73
N ASN A 327 9.83 17.15 4.25
CA ASN A 327 10.02 15.72 4.06
C ASN A 327 10.33 15.33 2.60
N PRO A 328 11.56 15.56 2.08
CA PRO A 328 11.89 15.23 0.70
C PRO A 328 11.94 13.71 0.45
N LEU A 329 12.03 12.88 1.49
CA LEU A 329 12.04 11.42 1.38
C LEU A 329 10.64 10.82 1.23
N GLY A 330 9.58 11.56 1.58
CA GLY A 330 8.23 11.02 1.78
C GLY A 330 7.69 10.19 0.62
N PHE A 331 7.98 10.57 -0.64
CA PHE A 331 7.54 9.82 -1.82
C PHE A 331 8.23 8.46 -1.99
N ALA A 332 9.43 8.29 -1.45
CA ALA A 332 10.22 7.07 -1.59
C ALA A 332 10.01 6.08 -0.45
N VAL A 333 9.22 6.44 0.57
CA VAL A 333 8.91 5.56 1.71
C VAL A 333 7.94 4.43 1.31
N PRO A 334 6.84 4.68 0.59
CA PRO A 334 5.92 3.62 0.20
C PRO A 334 6.50 2.75 -0.91
N VAL A 335 6.50 1.44 -0.69
CA VAL A 335 6.95 0.42 -1.64
C VAL A 335 5.79 -0.50 -2.02
N CYS A 336 5.74 -0.91 -3.29
CA CYS A 336 4.78 -1.91 -3.76
C CYS A 336 5.52 -3.15 -4.23
N TYR A 337 5.24 -4.29 -3.60
CA TYR A 337 5.75 -5.59 -3.97
C TYR A 337 4.67 -6.41 -4.68
N LEU A 338 5.01 -7.03 -5.80
CA LEU A 338 4.15 -7.98 -6.50
C LEU A 338 4.80 -9.37 -6.56
N ALA A 339 4.03 -10.39 -6.23
CA ALA A 339 4.33 -11.79 -6.53
C ALA A 339 3.62 -12.28 -7.81
N ALA A 340 2.78 -11.46 -8.43
CA ALA A 340 2.07 -11.76 -9.68
C ALA A 340 2.50 -10.83 -10.83
N GLU A 341 2.06 -11.11 -12.06
CA GLU A 341 2.35 -10.24 -13.22
C GLU A 341 1.72 -8.86 -13.13
N ARG A 342 0.58 -8.74 -12.43
CA ARG A 342 -0.13 -7.49 -12.15
C ARG A 342 -0.78 -7.58 -10.77
N GLY A 343 -0.94 -6.45 -10.10
CA GLY A 343 -1.65 -6.36 -8.83
C GLY A 343 -3.17 -6.41 -8.99
N PRO A 344 -3.90 -6.51 -7.87
CA PRO A 344 -5.36 -6.50 -7.87
C PRO A 344 -5.92 -5.17 -8.38
N ARG A 345 -7.13 -5.24 -8.93
CA ARG A 345 -7.97 -4.11 -9.33
C ARG A 345 -9.32 -4.26 -8.65
N LEU A 346 -10.00 -3.14 -8.45
CA LEU A 346 -11.43 -3.19 -8.12
C LEU A 346 -12.18 -3.81 -9.30
N GLY A 347 -13.16 -4.65 -9.00
CA GLY A 347 -14.03 -5.20 -10.04
C GLY A 347 -14.88 -4.10 -10.70
N ALA A 348 -15.37 -4.38 -11.91
CA ALA A 348 -16.30 -3.49 -12.61
C ALA A 348 -17.60 -3.34 -11.80
N ALA A 349 -18.37 -2.28 -12.06
CA ALA A 349 -19.70 -2.13 -11.45
C ALA A 349 -20.50 -3.41 -11.67
N PRO A 350 -21.27 -3.88 -10.67
CA PRO A 350 -22.22 -4.95 -10.92
C PRO A 350 -23.07 -4.52 -12.12
N ALA A 351 -23.31 -5.43 -13.07
CA ALA A 351 -24.36 -5.17 -14.06
C ALA A 351 -25.60 -4.77 -13.27
N GLU A 352 -26.25 -3.65 -13.64
CA GLU A 352 -27.54 -3.29 -13.06
C GLU A 352 -28.36 -4.58 -13.06
N THR A 353 -28.66 -5.08 -11.86
CA THR A 353 -29.72 -6.08 -11.78
C THR A 353 -30.92 -5.33 -12.35
N PRO A 354 -31.61 -5.85 -13.40
CA PRO A 354 -32.73 -5.14 -13.98
C PRO A 354 -33.59 -4.70 -12.81
N ALA A 355 -33.84 -3.39 -12.70
CA ALA A 355 -34.70 -2.88 -11.65
C ALA A 355 -35.93 -3.79 -11.62
N PRO A 356 -36.33 -4.33 -10.45
CA PRO A 356 -37.55 -5.12 -10.39
C PRO A 356 -38.64 -4.30 -11.09
N PRO A 357 -39.46 -4.94 -11.95
CA PRO A 357 -40.47 -4.22 -12.72
C PRO A 357 -41.22 -3.29 -11.76
N PRO A 358 -41.48 -2.03 -12.17
CA PRO A 358 -42.05 -1.04 -11.26
C PRO A 358 -43.25 -1.65 -10.54
N GLU A 359 -43.25 -1.56 -9.21
CA GLU A 359 -44.38 -2.04 -8.40
C GLU A 359 -45.68 -1.46 -8.98
N PRO A 360 -46.75 -2.28 -9.10
CA PRO A 360 -48.04 -1.77 -9.54
C PRO A 360 -48.44 -0.60 -8.63
N PRO A 361 -49.05 0.46 -9.18
CA PRO A 361 -49.26 1.70 -8.43
C PRO A 361 -50.16 1.41 -7.22
N GLY A 362 -49.60 1.57 -6.02
CA GLY A 362 -50.31 1.15 -4.81
C GLY A 362 -49.66 1.60 -3.51
N LEU A 363 -49.62 2.92 -3.26
CA LEU A 363 -50.05 3.59 -2.03
C LEU A 363 -49.55 5.04 -2.04
N ALA A 364 -50.48 5.98 -1.85
CA ALA A 364 -50.21 7.41 -1.86
C ALA A 364 -49.22 7.83 -0.76
N LYS A 365 -48.34 8.78 -1.08
CA LYS A 365 -47.53 9.50 -0.09
C LYS A 365 -48.45 10.09 0.97
N VAL A 366 -48.21 9.77 2.25
CA VAL A 366 -48.80 10.52 3.37
C VAL A 366 -48.11 11.87 3.43
N GLU A 367 -48.69 12.85 2.75
CA GLU A 367 -48.39 14.25 2.99
C GLU A 367 -49.18 14.67 4.24
N THR A 368 -48.46 15.21 5.22
CA THR A 368 -48.93 15.74 6.52
C THR A 368 -48.92 14.77 7.71
N VAL A 369 -47.80 14.82 8.45
CA VAL A 369 -47.76 14.48 9.87
C VAL A 369 -48.29 15.69 10.66
N PRO A 370 -49.25 15.54 11.58
CA PRO A 370 -49.72 16.65 12.41
C PRO A 370 -48.56 17.24 13.23
N PRO A 371 -48.48 18.57 13.45
CA PRO A 371 -47.36 19.24 14.12
C PRO A 371 -47.17 18.83 15.59
N THR A 372 -48.04 18.00 16.15
CA THR A 372 -47.97 17.47 17.52
C THR A 372 -47.53 16.01 17.59
N PHE A 373 -47.05 15.41 16.50
CA PHE A 373 -46.54 14.04 16.53
C PHE A 373 -45.14 14.00 17.15
N THR A 374 -45.04 13.45 18.36
CA THR A 374 -43.77 13.45 19.11
C THR A 374 -43.05 12.11 19.11
N GLY A 375 -43.57 11.11 18.37
CA GLY A 375 -42.96 9.78 18.26
C GLY A 375 -43.07 8.91 19.52
N ARG A 376 -43.90 9.30 20.50
CA ARG A 376 -44.13 8.50 21.71
C ARG A 376 -45.14 7.39 21.46
N GLU A 377 -45.06 6.31 22.22
CA GLU A 377 -45.87 5.09 22.03
C GLU A 377 -47.40 5.36 21.98
N ARG A 378 -47.87 6.38 22.72
CA ARG A 378 -49.26 6.86 22.67
C ARG A 378 -49.64 7.46 21.31
N ASP A 379 -48.73 8.19 20.66
CA ASP A 379 -48.97 8.84 19.37
C ASP A 379 -48.99 7.80 18.25
N VAL A 380 -48.13 6.77 18.35
CA VAL A 380 -48.09 5.63 17.42
C VAL A 380 -49.41 4.86 17.46
N ARG A 381 -49.90 4.48 18.64
CA ARG A 381 -51.17 3.75 18.78
C ARG A 381 -52.39 4.54 18.28
N ARG A 382 -52.32 5.88 18.30
CA ARG A 382 -53.40 6.77 17.83
C ARG A 382 -53.51 6.80 16.30
N VAL A 383 -52.37 6.70 15.61
CA VAL A 383 -52.33 6.58 14.15
C VAL A 383 -52.77 5.18 13.73
N GLU A 384 -52.31 4.14 14.42
CA GLU A 384 -52.69 2.74 14.13
C GLU A 384 -54.19 2.47 14.31
N ALA A 385 -54.83 3.10 15.30
CA ALA A 385 -56.27 2.95 15.54
C ALA A 385 -57.15 3.64 14.48
N ALA A 386 -56.61 4.59 13.71
CA ALA A 386 -57.33 5.28 12.63
C ALA A 386 -57.29 4.51 11.30
N TRP A 387 -56.56 3.39 11.24
CA TRP A 387 -56.36 2.56 10.05
C TRP A 387 -57.08 1.20 10.12
N ARG A 388 -57.91 0.98 11.15
CA ARG A 388 -58.92 -0.10 11.21
C ARG A 388 -60.30 0.50 11.04
#